data_AF-A0A4R6VLC0-F1
#
_entry.id   AF-A0A4R6VLC0-F1
#
_cell.length_a   1.000
_cell.length_b   1.000
_cell.length_c   1.000
_cell.angle_alpha   90.00
_cell.angle_beta   90.00
_cell.angle_gamma   90.00
#
_symmetry.space_group_name_H-M   'P 1'
#
loop_
_entity.id
_entity.type
_entity.pdbx_description
1 polymer ?
#
loop_
_entity_poly.entity_id
_entity_poly.type
_entity_poly.pdbx_seq_one_letter_code
_entity_poly.pdbx_strand_id
1 'polypeptide(L)' 'MSKIVKTQREASTGRFIQTNLGKAKASKFALVEGMSLNSDSRDLISRLERRGLKGDALRKEIISSFATKQG' A
#
# COMPACT_ATOMS: atom_id res chain seq x y z
N MET A 1 -5.70 17.77 -4.00
CA MET A 1 -5.21 16.99 -5.16
C MET A 1 -6.07 15.76 -5.34
N SER A 2 -6.80 15.66 -6.45
CA SER A 2 -7.66 14.51 -6.74
C SER A 2 -6.81 13.32 -7.20
N LYS A 3 -6.85 12.22 -6.45
CA LYS A 3 -6.12 10.99 -6.78
C LYS A 3 -6.84 10.35 -7.98
N ILE A 4 -6.19 10.30 -9.14
CA ILE A 4 -6.78 9.67 -10.32
C ILE A 4 -6.91 8.17 -10.02
N VAL A 5 -8.15 7.69 -9.98
CA VAL A 5 -8.49 6.29 -9.81
C VAL A 5 -8.83 5.75 -11.20
N LYS A 6 -8.11 4.73 -11.67
CA LYS A 6 -8.49 4.02 -12.91
C LYS A 6 -9.35 2.83 -12.54
N THR A 7 -10.59 2.88 -12.99
CA THR A 7 -11.54 1.77 -12.89
C THR A 7 -11.38 0.92 -14.15
N GLN A 8 -10.94 -0.33 -14.01
CA GLN A 8 -10.83 -1.28 -15.11
C GLN A 8 -11.73 -2.49 -14.84
N ARG A 9 -12.38 -3.04 -15.86
CA ARG A 9 -13.13 -4.29 -15.75
C ARG A 9 -12.18 -5.49 -15.78
N GLU A 10 -12.32 -6.38 -14.81
CA GLU A 10 -11.69 -7.69 -14.85
C GLU A 10 -12.36 -8.54 -15.92
N ALA A 11 -11.58 -9.05 -16.88
CA ALA A 11 -12.13 -9.84 -17.99
C ALA A 11 -12.69 -11.20 -17.56
N SER A 12 -12.20 -11.76 -16.44
CA SER A 12 -12.58 -13.08 -15.93
C SER A 12 -13.87 -13.06 -15.10
N THR A 13 -14.11 -12.02 -14.31
CA THR A 13 -15.24 -11.96 -13.37
C THR A 13 -16.25 -10.85 -13.70
N GLY A 14 -15.94 -9.97 -14.66
CA GLY A 14 -16.75 -8.81 -15.01
C GLY A 14 -16.77 -7.70 -13.94
N ARG A 15 -16.08 -7.89 -12.81
CA ARG A 15 -16.06 -6.94 -11.70
C ARG A 15 -15.19 -5.73 -12.02
N PHE A 16 -15.60 -4.56 -11.53
CA PHE A 16 -14.80 -3.35 -11.60
C PHE A 16 -13.68 -3.43 -10.55
N ILE A 17 -12.45 -3.55 -11.01
CA ILE A 17 -11.27 -3.46 -10.14
C ILE A 17 -10.89 -1.99 -10.05
N GLN A 18 -10.93 -1.47 -8.84
CA GLN A 18 -10.42 -0.15 -8.53
C GLN A 18 -8.95 -0.29 -8.12
N THR A 19 -8.02 0.08 -9.02
CA THR A 19 -6.61 0.14 -8.66
C THR A 19 -6.16 1.57 -8.47
N ASN A 20 -5.42 1.81 -7.38
CA ASN A 20 -4.71 3.06 -7.24
C ASN A 20 -3.64 3.12 -8.33
N LEU A 21 -3.71 4.16 -9.17
CA LEU A 21 -2.70 4.42 -10.19
C LEU A 21 -1.30 4.39 -9.57
N GLY A 22 -0.40 3.62 -10.20
CA GLY A 22 1.01 3.50 -9.76
C GLY A 22 1.33 2.29 -8.88
N LYS A 23 0.35 1.60 -8.28
CA LYS A 23 0.62 0.41 -7.44
C LYS A 23 1.40 -0.67 -8.22
N ALA A 24 0.96 -0.96 -9.45
CA ALA A 24 1.63 -1.95 -10.30
C ALA A 24 3.06 -1.54 -10.70
N LYS A 25 3.34 -0.24 -10.88
CA LYS A 25 4.69 0.25 -11.18
C LYS A 25 5.59 0.12 -9.95
N ALA A 26 5.12 0.60 -8.79
CA ALA A 26 5.87 0.50 -7.54
C ALA A 26 6.20 -0.96 -7.18
N SER A 27 5.25 -1.89 -7.37
CA SER A 27 5.52 -3.33 -7.18
C SER A 27 6.57 -3.87 -8.14
N LYS A 28 6.58 -3.44 -9.42
CA LYS A 28 7.64 -3.82 -10.36
C LYS A 28 9.01 -3.26 -9.96
N PHE A 29 9.07 -2.01 -9.51
CA PHE A 29 10.32 -1.42 -9.02
C PHE A 29 10.85 -2.13 -7.78
N ALA A 30 9.99 -2.42 -6.80
CA ALA A 30 10.37 -3.17 -5.61
C ALA A 30 10.94 -4.56 -5.95
N LEU A 31 10.35 -5.26 -6.94
CA LEU A 31 10.85 -6.55 -7.41
C LEU A 31 12.22 -6.43 -8.10
N VAL A 32 12.41 -5.42 -8.94
CA VAL A 32 13.69 -5.16 -9.64
C VAL A 32 14.81 -4.80 -8.64
N GLU A 33 14.47 -4.07 -7.58
CA GLU A 33 15.41 -3.63 -6.55
C GLU A 33 15.63 -4.68 -5.45
N GLY A 34 15.02 -5.86 -5.55
CA GLY A 34 15.11 -6.92 -4.54
C GLY A 34 14.48 -6.55 -3.20
N MET A 35 13.64 -5.51 -3.16
CA MET A 35 12.98 -5.05 -1.96
C MET A 35 11.80 -5.96 -1.60
N SER A 36 11.89 -6.59 -0.43
CA SER A 36 10.79 -7.34 0.17
C SER A 36 10.47 -6.80 1.56
N LEU A 37 9.19 -6.83 1.93
CA LEU A 37 8.79 -6.53 3.30
C LEU A 37 9.12 -7.72 4.19
N ASN A 38 9.77 -7.46 5.33
CA ASN A 38 9.88 -8.44 6.42
C ASN A 38 8.50 -8.78 7.02
N SER A 39 8.43 -9.87 7.79
CA SER A 39 7.19 -10.33 8.43
C SER A 39 6.51 -9.22 9.24
N ASP A 40 7.30 -8.53 10.05
CA ASP A 40 6.79 -7.59 11.05
C ASP A 40 6.19 -6.35 10.38
N SER A 41 6.81 -5.87 9.30
CA SER A 41 6.29 -4.75 8.50
C SER A 41 5.01 -5.14 7.76
N ARG A 42 4.90 -6.39 7.27
CA ARG A 42 3.66 -6.89 6.65
C ARG A 42 2.52 -6.96 7.66
N ASP A 43 2.81 -7.44 8.86
CA ASP A 43 1.82 -7.56 9.94
C ASP A 43 1.37 -6.20 10.43
N LEU A 44 2.30 -5.25 10.57
CA LEU A 44 1.99 -3.87 10.91
C LEU A 44 1.05 -3.25 9.87
N ILE A 45 1.38 -3.30 8.58
CA ILE A 45 0.54 -2.74 7.52
C ILE A 45 -0.86 -3.38 7.55
N SER A 46 -0.92 -4.71 7.66
CA SER A 46 -2.19 -5.44 7.72
C SER A 46 -3.04 -5.04 8.93
N ARG A 47 -2.42 -4.82 10.09
CA ARG A 47 -3.11 -4.37 11.31
C ARG A 47 -3.68 -2.96 11.15
N LEU A 48 -2.91 -2.05 10.55
CA LEU A 48 -3.34 -0.67 10.32
C LEU A 48 -4.46 -0.60 9.27
N GLU A 49 -4.37 -1.39 8.20
CA GLU A 49 -5.45 -1.51 7.21
C GLU A 49 -6.73 -2.09 7.82
N ARG A 50 -6.63 -3.10 8.71
CA ARG A 50 -7.78 -3.65 9.46
C ARG A 50 -8.43 -2.62 10.40
N ARG A 51 -7.65 -1.66 10.91
CA ARG A 51 -8.17 -0.50 11.67
C ARG A 51 -8.88 0.54 10.78
N GLY A 52 -8.93 0.31 9.46
CA GLY A 52 -9.56 1.21 8.51
C GLY A 52 -8.66 2.36 8.05
N LEU A 53 -7.39 2.40 8.47
CA LEU A 53 -6.46 3.45 8.05
C LEU A 53 -6.10 3.27 6.58
N LYS A 54 -6.20 4.36 5.81
CA LYS A 54 -5.88 4.39 4.38
C LYS A 54 -5.15 5.68 4.03
N GLY A 55 -4.45 5.66 2.90
CA GLY A 55 -3.81 6.87 2.34
C GLY A 55 -2.80 7.50 3.28
N ASP A 56 -2.92 8.81 3.52
CA ASP A 56 -1.96 9.56 4.32
C ASP A 56 -2.02 9.21 5.81
N ALA A 57 -3.19 8.83 6.34
CA ALA A 57 -3.32 8.39 7.72
C ALA A 57 -2.53 7.09 7.96
N LEU A 58 -2.63 6.13 7.03
CA LEU A 58 -1.83 4.90 7.06
C LEU A 58 -0.33 5.20 6.99
N ARG A 59 0.09 6.09 6.07
CA ARG A 59 1.50 6.48 5.94
C ARG A 59 2.03 7.15 7.20
N LYS A 60 1.26 8.06 7.80
CA LYS A 60 1.63 8.75 9.03
C LYS A 60 1.84 7.77 10.18
N GLU A 61 0.93 6.81 10.32
CA GLU A 61 1.02 5.80 11.38
C GLU A 61 2.21 4.84 11.17
N ILE A 62 2.47 4.45 9.93
CA ILE A 62 3.68 3.68 9.57
C ILE A 62 4.93 4.49 9.94
N ILE A 63 5.04 5.74 9.52
CA ILE A 63 6.19 6.60 9.84
C ILE A 63 6.34 6.74 11.37
N SER A 64 5.24 6.98 12.08
CA SER A 64 5.23 7.10 13.53
C SER A 64 5.76 5.83 14.22
N SER A 65 5.39 4.64 13.71
CA SER A 65 5.86 3.38 14.28
C SER A 65 7.38 3.18 14.17
N PHE A 66 8.00 3.75 13.14
CA PHE A 66 9.45 3.70 12.92
C PHE A 66 10.21 4.88 13.54
N ALA A 67 9.55 6.02 13.77
CA ALA A 67 10.16 7.21 14.36
C ALA A 67 10.59 7.03 15.83
N THR A 68 10.11 5.98 16.51
CA THR A 68 10.38 5.71 17.93
C THR A 68 11.81 5.20 18.24
N LYS A 69 12.75 5.23 17.29
CA LYS A 69 14.18 4.94 17.54
C LYS A 69 15.07 6.18 17.36
N GLN A 70 14.74 7.25 18.08
CA GLN A 70 15.70 8.30 18.41
C GLN A 70 16.01 8.13 19.90
N GLY A 71 16.98 7.27 20.20
CA GLY A 71 17.61 7.10 21.50
C GLY A 71 19.10 7.31 21.34
#